data_AF-A0A7Z9HYM1-F1
#
_entry.id   AF-A0A7Z9HYM1-F1
#
_cell.length_a   1.000
_cell.length_b   1.000
_cell.length_c   1.000
_cell.angle_alpha   90.00
_cell.angle_beta   90.00
_cell.angle_gamma   90.00
#
_symmetry.space_group_name_H-M   'P 1'
#
loop_
_entity.id
_entity.type
_entity.pdbx_description
1 polymer ?
#
loop_
_entity_poly.entity_id
_entity_poly.type
_entity_poly.pdbx_seq_one_letter_code
_entity_poly.pdbx_strand_id
1 'polypeptide(L)'
;MHCQNCHKNFASIRYAEVVDGEVIDQHLCRECLDQKQNNQDAGFEFTKPSPFIRREKEAARGATSHYRVMGCSACNTNLQSIIDNGEVGCSQCYETFSTQIDSVLEDIHEGITHTGKIPRQDNLRAKTRADLQTKRALLKTSLGTERYEEAAVLRDEIKQLEAGLSTAFHGSESS
;
A
#
# COMPACT_ATOMS: atom_id res chain seq x y z
N MET A 1 -2.71 0.02 34.91
CA MET A 1 -1.73 -1.09 35.02
C MET A 1 -0.33 -0.52 35.00
N HIS A 2 0.61 -1.08 35.77
CA HIS A 2 2.00 -0.60 35.81
C HIS A 2 2.82 -1.17 34.65
N CYS A 3 3.86 -0.44 34.26
CA CYS A 3 4.85 -0.85 33.25
C CYS A 3 5.44 -2.21 33.61
N GLN A 4 5.49 -3.12 32.64
CA GLN A 4 6.01 -4.48 32.82
C GLN A 4 7.54 -4.54 32.88
N ASN A 5 8.25 -3.48 32.47
CA ASN A 5 9.70 -3.40 32.53
C ASN A 5 10.21 -2.77 33.84
N CYS A 6 9.72 -1.57 34.19
CA CYS A 6 10.21 -0.86 35.37
C CYS A 6 9.32 -0.99 36.61
N HIS A 7 8.06 -1.40 36.45
CA HIS A 7 7.03 -1.47 37.51
C HIS A 7 6.80 -0.19 38.34
N LYS A 8 7.44 0.93 37.99
CA LYS A 8 7.36 2.21 38.71
C LYS A 8 6.29 3.14 38.13
N ASN A 9 6.19 3.16 36.81
CA ASN A 9 5.29 4.05 36.08
C ASN A 9 4.07 3.29 35.56
N PHE A 10 2.97 3.99 35.28
CA PHE A 10 1.85 3.39 34.55
C PHE A 10 2.23 3.07 33.11
N ALA A 11 1.78 1.91 32.62
CA ALA A 11 1.96 1.54 31.22
C ALA A 11 1.04 2.38 30.34
N SER A 12 1.62 3.02 29.32
CA SER A 12 0.90 3.91 28.38
C SER A 12 0.94 3.39 26.95
N ILE A 13 1.85 2.46 26.64
CA ILE A 13 2.13 1.99 25.29
C ILE A 13 2.14 0.46 25.29
N ARG A 14 1.58 -0.15 24.25
CA ARG A 14 1.72 -1.58 23.95
C ARG A 14 2.89 -1.75 22.97
N TYR A 15 3.86 -2.55 23.36
CA TYR A 15 5.06 -2.87 22.60
C TYR A 15 5.00 -4.34 22.19
N ALA A 16 5.22 -4.62 20.91
CA ALA A 16 5.24 -5.97 20.36
C ALA A 16 6.57 -6.19 19.64
N GLU A 17 7.29 -7.24 20.00
CA GLU A 17 8.57 -7.61 19.38
C GLU A 17 8.52 -9.06 18.93
N VAL A 18 9.15 -9.36 17.79
CA VAL A 18 9.27 -10.72 17.27
C VAL A 18 10.65 -11.25 17.60
N VAL A 19 10.73 -12.19 18.53
CA VAL A 19 11.97 -12.88 18.90
C VAL A 19 11.80 -14.35 18.51
N ASP A 20 12.71 -14.87 17.66
CA ASP A 20 12.68 -16.25 17.18
C ASP A 20 11.35 -16.72 16.55
N GLY A 21 10.61 -15.78 15.95
CA GLY A 21 9.31 -16.04 15.31
C GLY A 21 8.11 -16.03 16.25
N GLU A 22 8.32 -15.83 17.55
CA GLU A 22 7.25 -15.63 18.53
C GLU A 22 7.02 -14.14 18.81
N VAL A 23 5.76 -13.74 18.85
CA VAL A 23 5.36 -12.35 19.14
C VAL A 23 5.25 -12.16 20.65
N ILE A 24 6.16 -11.36 21.21
CA ILE A 24 6.15 -10.97 22.61
C ILE A 24 5.44 -9.62 22.74
N ASP A 25 4.24 -9.63 23.32
CA ASP A 25 3.45 -8.43 23.63
C ASP A 25 3.70 -7.96 25.07
N GLN A 26 4.10 -6.70 25.25
CA GLN A 26 4.36 -6.08 26.55
C GLN A 26 3.73 -4.69 26.69
N HIS A 27 3.37 -4.31 27.92
CA HIS A 27 2.85 -2.99 28.25
C HIS A 27 3.92 -2.15 28.96
N LEU A 28 4.42 -1.11 28.27
CA LEU A 28 5.54 -0.29 28.70
C LEU A 28 5.13 1.17 28.95
N CYS A 29 5.89 1.86 29.81
CA CYS A 29 5.86 3.32 29.89
C CYS A 29 6.78 3.93 28.82
N ARG A 30 6.61 5.23 28.56
CA ARG A 30 7.37 5.97 27.53
C ARG A 30 8.89 5.83 27.69
N GLU A 31 9.41 6.01 28.90
CA GLU A 31 10.84 5.92 29.19
C GLU A 31 11.43 4.52 28.90
N CYS A 32 10.69 3.46 29.23
CA CYS A 32 11.14 2.09 28.97
C CYS A 32 11.08 1.74 27.49
N LEU A 33 10.14 2.32 26.74
CA LEU A 33 10.09 2.18 25.30
C LEU A 33 11.30 2.85 24.65
N ASP A 34 11.63 4.08 25.05
CA ASP A 34 12.77 4.83 24.49
C ASP A 34 14.10 4.08 24.74
N GLN A 35 14.25 3.46 25.92
CA GLN A 35 15.39 2.59 26.23
C GLN A 35 15.46 1.33 25.36
N LYS A 36 14.31 0.72 25.06
CA LYS A 36 14.21 -0.45 24.18
C LYS A 36 14.47 -0.10 22.71
N GLN A 37 14.07 1.09 22.27
CA GLN A 37 14.31 1.57 20.89
C GLN A 37 15.77 1.98 20.66
N ASN A 38 16.45 2.53 21.66
CA ASN A 38 17.85 2.95 21.54
C ASN A 38 18.84 1.78 21.55
N ASN A 39 18.47 0.61 22.09
CA ASN A 39 19.24 -0.61 21.94
C ASN A 39 18.93 -1.22 20.56
N GLN A 40 19.70 -0.74 19.58
CA GLN A 40 19.63 -1.12 18.17
C GLN A 40 19.80 -2.63 17.98
N ASP A 41 18.67 -3.31 17.75
CA ASP A 41 18.56 -4.59 17.02
C ASP A 41 17.11 -4.83 16.55
N ALA A 42 16.12 -4.09 17.07
CA ALA A 42 14.76 -4.10 16.55
C ALA A 42 14.63 -3.14 15.36
N GLY A 43 14.49 -3.70 14.14
CA GLY A 43 14.37 -2.99 12.86
C GLY A 43 13.09 -2.16 12.66
N PHE A 44 12.62 -1.43 13.67
CA PHE A 44 11.51 -0.47 13.55
C PHE A 44 11.81 0.81 14.34
N GLU A 45 12.45 1.76 13.65
CA GLU A 45 12.68 3.12 14.14
C GLU A 45 11.43 3.97 13.85
N PHE A 46 10.63 4.31 14.87
CA PHE A 46 9.41 5.12 14.71
C PHE A 46 9.67 6.62 14.51
N THR A 47 10.91 7.07 14.65
CA THR A 47 11.22 8.51 14.79
C THR A 47 11.64 9.21 13.51
N LYS A 48 11.77 8.50 12.38
CA LYS A 48 12.03 9.14 11.08
C LYS A 48 11.33 8.36 9.96
N PRO A 49 10.39 8.97 9.21
CA PRO A 49 10.05 8.47 7.88
C PRO A 49 11.23 8.80 6.94
N SER A 50 12.37 8.18 7.18
CA SER A 50 13.40 8.06 6.16
C SER A 50 12.86 7.03 5.18
N PRO A 51 12.77 7.34 3.87
CA PRO A 51 12.53 6.30 2.90
C PRO A 51 13.77 5.39 2.98
N PHE A 52 13.63 4.26 3.67
CA PHE A 52 14.60 3.20 3.64
C PHE A 52 14.65 2.69 2.20
N ILE A 53 15.47 3.32 1.37
CA ILE A 53 16.01 2.72 0.17
C ILE A 53 16.69 1.44 0.66
N ARG A 54 16.05 0.30 0.43
CA ARG A 54 16.69 -1.01 0.56
C ARG A 54 17.96 -0.96 -0.30
N ARG A 55 19.12 -0.74 0.32
CA ARG A 55 20.43 -0.98 -0.31
C ARG A 55 20.59 -2.47 -0.46
N GLU A 56 19.92 -3.04 -1.46
CA GLU A 56 20.17 -4.40 -1.90
C GLU A 56 21.28 -4.35 -2.95
N LYS A 57 22.48 -4.73 -2.49
CA LYS A 57 23.62 -5.28 -3.24
C LYS A 57 24.01 -4.58 -4.56
N GLU A 58 25.20 -3.98 -4.51
CA GLU A 58 26.07 -3.78 -5.67
C GLU A 58 26.21 -5.09 -6.47
N ALA A 59 25.66 -5.10 -7.69
CA ALA A 59 26.19 -5.89 -8.78
C ALA A 59 25.77 -5.32 -10.14
N ALA A 60 26.79 -5.04 -10.95
CA ALA A 60 26.79 -4.94 -12.41
C ALA A 60 26.44 -3.59 -13.08
N ARG A 61 27.50 -2.76 -13.14
CA ARG A 61 28.09 -2.22 -14.39
C ARG A 61 27.17 -1.48 -15.38
N GLY A 62 27.50 -0.19 -15.51
CA GLY A 62 27.91 0.31 -16.82
C GLY A 62 26.91 1.18 -17.57
N ALA A 63 26.63 2.37 -17.04
CA ALA A 63 26.38 3.54 -17.88
C ALA A 63 26.72 4.79 -17.07
N THR A 64 27.94 5.30 -17.23
CA THR A 64 28.22 6.72 -17.01
C THR A 64 27.47 7.50 -18.08
N SER A 65 26.15 7.58 -17.97
CA SER A 65 25.39 8.60 -18.65
C SER A 65 25.80 9.90 -17.97
N HIS A 66 26.53 10.73 -18.71
CA HIS A 66 26.68 12.14 -18.40
C HIS A 66 25.29 12.78 -18.40
N TYR A 67 24.51 12.55 -17.34
CA TYR A 67 23.45 13.48 -16.98
C TYR A 67 24.17 14.78 -16.68
N ARG A 68 24.21 15.65 -17.69
CA ARG A 68 24.60 17.05 -17.53
C ARG A 68 23.96 17.51 -16.24
N VAL A 69 24.77 18.14 -15.39
CA VAL A 69 24.39 18.74 -14.12
C VAL A 69 23.26 19.74 -14.39
N MET A 70 22.05 19.24 -14.51
CA MET A 70 20.84 20.03 -14.61
C MET A 70 20.46 20.28 -13.17
N GLY A 71 20.91 21.41 -12.66
CA GLY A 71 20.36 21.97 -11.44
C GLY A 71 18.97 22.54 -11.73
N CYS A 72 18.07 22.48 -10.77
CA CYS A 72 16.80 23.20 -10.87
C CYS A 72 17.08 24.69 -11.12
N SER A 73 16.45 25.30 -12.13
CA SER A 73 16.68 26.71 -12.47
C SER A 73 16.30 27.69 -11.36
N ALA A 74 15.44 27.28 -10.42
CA ALA A 74 14.94 28.12 -9.33
C ALA A 74 15.75 28.00 -8.03
N CYS A 75 16.25 26.82 -7.68
CA CYS A 75 16.94 26.57 -6.40
C CYS A 75 18.31 25.90 -6.54
N ASN A 76 18.76 25.64 -7.77
CA ASN A 76 20.04 25.00 -8.12
C ASN A 76 20.30 23.64 -7.46
N THR A 77 19.28 22.99 -6.91
CA THR A 77 19.42 21.62 -6.40
C THR A 77 19.66 20.65 -7.55
N ASN A 78 20.59 19.72 -7.33
CA ASN A 78 20.95 18.70 -8.29
C ASN A 78 20.10 17.45 -8.09
N LEU A 79 19.86 16.73 -9.18
CA LEU A 79 19.12 15.48 -9.14
C LEU A 79 19.76 14.44 -8.21
N GLN A 80 21.10 14.35 -8.19
CA GLN A 80 21.82 13.42 -7.31
C GLN A 80 21.56 13.70 -5.83
N SER A 81 21.55 14.97 -5.42
CA SER A 81 21.22 15.32 -4.03
C SER A 81 19.78 14.99 -3.64
N ILE A 82 18.85 14.99 -4.61
CA ILE A 82 17.45 14.62 -4.36
C ILE A 82 17.35 13.10 -4.17
N ILE A 83 18.07 12.30 -4.95
CA ILE A 83 18.09 10.84 -4.83
C ILE A 83 18.75 10.41 -3.51
N ASP A 84 19.89 11.02 -3.16
CA ASP A 84 20.64 10.64 -1.97
C ASP A 84 19.96 11.04 -0.65
N ASN A 85 19.36 12.24 -0.61
CA ASN A 85 18.74 12.78 0.61
C ASN A 85 17.23 12.56 0.67
N GLY A 86 16.57 12.26 -0.45
CA GLY A 86 15.12 12.14 -0.55
C GLY A 86 14.37 13.49 -0.46
N GLU A 87 15.08 14.62 -0.54
CA GLU A 87 14.51 15.95 -0.35
C GLU A 87 14.61 16.81 -1.62
N VAL A 88 13.51 17.44 -2.00
CA VAL A 88 13.45 18.43 -3.09
C VAL A 88 13.56 19.85 -2.56
N GLY A 89 14.23 20.73 -3.30
CA GLY A 89 14.51 22.11 -2.85
C GLY A 89 13.36 23.11 -3.06
N CYS A 90 12.56 22.98 -4.12
CA CYS A 90 11.42 23.85 -4.37
C CYS A 90 10.35 23.15 -5.23
N SER A 91 9.21 23.80 -5.48
CA SER A 91 8.13 23.24 -6.31
C SER A 91 8.57 22.95 -7.74
N GLN A 92 9.42 23.79 -8.32
CA GLN A 92 9.91 23.63 -9.69
C GLN A 92 10.74 22.35 -9.87
N CYS A 93 11.31 21.80 -8.80
CA CYS A 93 12.04 20.53 -8.83
C CYS A 93 11.16 19.36 -9.29
N TYR A 94 9.87 19.35 -8.92
CA TYR A 94 8.93 18.32 -9.36
C TYR A 94 8.66 18.38 -10.86
N GLU A 95 8.70 19.58 -11.45
CA GLU A 95 8.54 19.73 -12.90
C GLU A 95 9.83 19.37 -13.64
N THR A 96 10.98 19.87 -13.17
CA THR A 96 12.27 19.69 -13.84
C THR A 96 12.78 18.26 -13.78
N PHE A 97 12.48 17.54 -12.70
CA PHE A 97 12.95 16.17 -12.46
C PHE A 97 11.81 15.16 -12.37
N SER A 98 10.63 15.51 -12.90
CA SER A 98 9.40 14.68 -12.88
C SER A 98 9.71 13.22 -13.20
N THR A 99 10.31 12.95 -14.35
CA THR A 99 10.59 11.58 -14.81
C THR A 99 11.44 10.75 -13.85
N GLN A 100 12.40 11.37 -13.14
CA GLN A 100 13.29 10.65 -12.24
C GLN A 100 12.70 10.54 -10.83
N ILE A 101 11.98 11.58 -10.38
CA ILE A 101 11.24 11.53 -9.13
C ILE A 101 10.15 10.45 -9.23
N ASP A 102 9.43 10.37 -10.35
CA ASP A 102 8.41 9.35 -10.59
C ASP A 102 9.00 7.93 -10.53
N SER A 103 10.15 7.68 -11.16
CA SER A 103 10.80 6.36 -11.10
C SER A 103 11.23 5.97 -9.67
N VAL A 104 11.70 6.93 -8.89
CA VAL A 104 12.07 6.68 -7.48
C VAL A 104 10.83 6.44 -6.62
N LEU A 105 9.74 7.16 -6.88
CA LEU A 105 8.47 6.97 -6.18
C LEU A 105 7.82 5.63 -6.53
N GLU A 106 7.93 5.16 -7.78
CA GLU A 106 7.46 3.83 -8.19
C GLU A 106 8.24 2.69 -7.49
N ASP A 107 9.54 2.87 -7.23
CA ASP A 107 10.33 1.88 -6.49
C ASP A 107 9.96 1.83 -4.99
N ILE A 108 9.48 2.95 -4.42
CA ILE A 108 9.13 3.06 -2.99
C ILE A 108 7.66 2.71 -2.74
N HIS A 109 6.76 3.02 -3.67
CA HIS A 109 5.32 2.82 -3.55
C HIS A 109 4.83 1.73 -4.51
N GLU A 110 3.94 0.83 -4.06
CA GLU A 110 3.28 -0.20 -4.91
C GLU A 110 2.33 0.39 -6.00
N GLY A 111 2.43 1.68 -6.29
CA GLY A 111 1.71 2.40 -7.34
C GLY A 111 1.68 3.91 -7.09
N ILE A 112 1.63 4.70 -8.18
CA ILE A 112 1.55 6.18 -8.13
C ILE A 112 0.22 6.67 -7.54
N THR A 113 -0.82 5.82 -7.56
CA THR A 113 -2.16 6.17 -7.05
C THR A 113 -2.56 5.27 -5.89
N HIS A 114 -2.82 5.88 -4.74
CA HIS A 114 -3.35 5.18 -3.57
C HIS A 114 -4.85 4.92 -3.76
N THR A 115 -5.22 3.66 -4.02
CA THR A 115 -6.63 3.26 -4.21
C THR A 115 -7.36 2.96 -2.88
N GLY A 116 -6.71 3.16 -1.74
CA GLY A 116 -7.30 2.90 -0.42
C GLY A 116 -7.29 1.41 -0.03
N LYS A 117 -7.52 1.16 1.25
CA LYS A 117 -7.58 -0.20 1.81
C LYS A 117 -8.99 -0.75 1.62
N ILE A 118 -9.26 -1.38 0.49
CA ILE A 118 -10.55 -2.03 0.22
C ILE A 118 -10.52 -3.43 0.87
N PRO A 119 -11.39 -3.73 1.86
CA PRO A 119 -11.41 -5.04 2.48
C PRO A 119 -11.72 -6.11 1.43
N ARG A 120 -11.11 -7.30 1.57
CA ARG A 120 -11.20 -8.39 0.56
C ARG A 120 -12.65 -8.76 0.18
N GLN A 121 -13.59 -8.66 1.12
CA GLN A 121 -15.01 -8.91 0.85
C GLN A 121 -15.64 -7.86 -0.08
N ASP A 122 -15.26 -6.59 0.04
CA ASP A 122 -15.76 -5.53 -0.83
C ASP A 122 -15.19 -5.65 -2.24
N ASN A 123 -13.95 -6.12 -2.38
CA ASN A 123 -13.35 -6.42 -3.68
C ASN A 123 -14.10 -7.55 -4.43
N LEU A 124 -14.47 -8.63 -3.74
CA LEU A 124 -15.26 -9.70 -4.34
C LEU A 124 -16.66 -9.20 -4.72
N ARG A 125 -17.34 -8.48 -3.83
CA ARG A 125 -18.66 -7.89 -4.09
C ARG A 125 -18.64 -6.90 -5.27
N ALA A 126 -17.61 -6.06 -5.36
CA ALA A 126 -17.43 -5.11 -6.46
C ALA A 126 -17.24 -5.84 -7.79
N LYS A 127 -16.40 -6.88 -7.83
CA LYS A 127 -16.22 -7.73 -9.01
C LYS A 127 -17.52 -8.41 -9.43
N THR A 128 -18.23 -9.05 -8.51
CA THR A 128 -19.51 -9.71 -8.82
C THR A 128 -20.55 -8.72 -9.35
N ARG A 129 -20.62 -7.50 -8.81
CA ARG A 129 -21.50 -6.44 -9.34
C ARG A 129 -21.12 -6.01 -10.76
N ALA A 130 -19.83 -5.86 -11.04
CA ALA A 130 -19.33 -5.54 -12.37
C ALA A 130 -19.67 -6.66 -13.37
N ASP A 131 -19.44 -7.91 -13.02
CA ASP A 131 -19.78 -9.08 -13.84
C ASP A 131 -21.28 -9.19 -14.12
N LEU A 132 -22.11 -8.82 -13.14
CA LEU A 132 -23.57 -8.79 -13.31
C LEU A 132 -23.98 -7.70 -14.31
N GLN A 133 -23.35 -6.52 -14.26
CA GLN A 133 -23.59 -5.44 -15.23
C GLN A 133 -23.17 -5.86 -16.64
N THR A 134 -22.00 -6.48 -16.81
CA THR A 134 -21.53 -6.93 -18.13
C THR A 134 -22.44 -8.02 -18.70
N LYS A 135 -22.83 -9.02 -17.91
CA LYS A 135 -23.78 -10.07 -18.34
C LYS A 135 -25.15 -9.50 -18.69
N ARG A 136 -25.65 -8.51 -17.97
CA ARG A 136 -26.91 -7.81 -18.32
C ARG A 136 -26.79 -7.05 -19.64
N ALA A 137 -25.65 -6.44 -19.93
CA ALA A 137 -25.40 -5.79 -21.21
C ALA A 137 -25.35 -6.83 -22.35
N LEU A 138 -24.63 -7.94 -22.14
CA LEU A 138 -24.54 -9.05 -23.09
C LEU A 138 -25.90 -9.67 -23.38
N LEU A 139 -26.74 -9.88 -22.36
CA LEU A 139 -28.10 -10.40 -22.54
C LEU A 139 -28.94 -9.48 -23.44
N LYS A 140 -28.86 -8.15 -23.25
CA LYS A 140 -29.55 -7.19 -24.12
C LYS A 140 -29.06 -7.29 -25.58
N THR A 141 -27.76 -7.44 -25.80
CA THR A 141 -27.21 -7.60 -27.16
C THR A 141 -27.58 -8.94 -27.79
N SER A 142 -27.60 -10.05 -27.04
CA SER A 142 -28.00 -11.36 -27.55
C SER A 142 -29.49 -11.38 -27.91
N LEU A 143 -30.35 -10.72 -27.13
CA LEU A 143 -31.76 -10.53 -27.48
C LEU A 143 -31.93 -9.67 -28.75
N GLY A 144 -31.14 -8.61 -28.90
CA GLY A 144 -31.18 -7.75 -30.09
C GLY A 144 -30.65 -8.42 -31.38
N THR A 145 -29.82 -9.45 -31.24
CA THR A 145 -29.29 -10.26 -32.36
C THR A 145 -30.01 -11.59 -32.53
N GLU A 146 -31.16 -11.76 -31.87
CA GLU A 146 -32.04 -12.95 -31.93
C GLU A 146 -31.35 -14.27 -31.53
N ARG A 147 -30.29 -14.20 -30.72
CA ARG A 147 -29.58 -15.36 -30.17
C ARG A 147 -30.23 -15.84 -28.88
N TYR A 148 -31.39 -16.47 -29.01
CA TYR A 148 -32.23 -16.84 -27.87
C TYR A 148 -31.60 -17.91 -26.97
N GLU A 149 -30.80 -18.82 -27.52
CA GLU A 149 -30.09 -19.85 -26.73
C GLU A 149 -29.03 -19.21 -25.81
N GLU A 150 -28.20 -18.32 -26.35
CA GLU A 150 -27.22 -17.56 -25.57
C GLU A 150 -27.90 -16.67 -24.53
N ALA A 151 -29.02 -16.03 -24.88
CA ALA A 151 -29.78 -15.21 -23.95
C ALA A 151 -30.37 -16.03 -22.78
N ALA A 152 -30.77 -17.28 -23.02
CA ALA A 152 -31.24 -18.17 -21.97
C ALA A 152 -30.12 -18.53 -20.99
N VAL A 153 -28.94 -18.89 -21.49
CA VAL A 153 -27.75 -19.17 -20.67
C VAL A 153 -27.38 -17.96 -19.81
N LEU A 154 -27.26 -16.77 -20.42
CA LEU A 154 -26.94 -15.54 -19.72
C LEU A 154 -27.98 -15.19 -18.65
N ARG A 155 -29.26 -15.47 -18.89
CA ARG A 155 -30.34 -15.23 -17.92
C ARG A 155 -30.18 -16.11 -16.68
N ASP A 156 -29.84 -17.38 -16.86
CA ASP A 156 -29.66 -18.31 -15.75
C ASP A 156 -28.38 -18.00 -14.96
N GLU A 157 -27.30 -17.62 -15.63
CA GLU A 157 -26.08 -17.12 -14.98
C GLU A 157 -26.32 -15.86 -14.14
N ILE A 158 -27.10 -14.89 -14.66
CA ILE A 158 -27.46 -13.68 -13.91
C ILE A 158 -28.24 -14.04 -12.64
N LYS A 159 -29.22 -14.96 -12.73
CA LYS A 159 -29.98 -15.42 -11.57
C LYS A 159 -29.09 -16.08 -10.51
N GLN A 160 -28.14 -16.91 -10.93
CA GLN A 160 -27.19 -17.56 -10.01
C GLN A 160 -26.32 -16.53 -9.29
N LEU A 161 -25.79 -15.54 -10.01
CA LEU A 161 -25.00 -14.46 -9.42
C LEU A 161 -25.82 -13.58 -8.46
N GLU A 162 -27.07 -13.28 -8.80
CA GLU A 162 -27.99 -12.53 -7.94
C GLU A 162 -28.33 -13.28 -6.63
N ALA A 163 -28.54 -14.60 -6.72
CA ALA A 163 -28.77 -15.45 -5.54
C ALA A 163 -27.52 -15.58 -4.64
N GLY A 164 -26.34 -15.67 -5.25
CA GLY A 164 -25.07 -15.66 -4.50
C GLY A 164 -24.83 -14.32 -3.79
N LEU A 165 -25.24 -13.20 -4.40
CA LEU A 165 -25.20 -11.89 -3.77
C LEU A 165 -26.19 -11.79 -2.60
N SER A 166 -27.45 -12.22 -2.76
CA SER A 166 -28.50 -12.10 -1.71
C SER A 166 -28.19 -12.92 -0.45
N THR A 167 -27.67 -14.14 -0.61
CA THR A 167 -27.28 -15.02 0.51
C THR A 167 -26.11 -14.44 1.32
N ALA A 168 -25.19 -13.72 0.68
CA ALA A 168 -24.10 -13.03 1.36
C ALA A 168 -24.52 -11.78 2.17
N PHE A 169 -25.78 -11.34 2.10
CA PHE A 169 -26.30 -10.22 2.92
C PHE A 169 -26.81 -10.64 4.31
N HIS A 170 -27.18 -11.91 4.53
CA HIS A 170 -27.74 -12.35 5.82
C HIS A 170 -26.68 -12.78 6.85
N GLY A 171 -25.40 -12.86 6.47
CA GLY A 171 -24.31 -13.29 7.34
C GLY A 171 -23.61 -12.17 8.13
N SER A 172 -24.02 -10.90 7.97
CA SER A 172 -23.31 -9.75 8.58
C SER A 172 -24.08 -9.01 9.69
N GLU A 173 -25.25 -9.48 10.11
CA GLU A 173 -26.04 -8.87 11.20
C GLU A 173 -25.97 -9.67 12.52
N SER A 174 -25.13 -10.71 12.61
CA SER A 174 -24.96 -11.49 13.84
C SER A 174 -23.49 -11.72 14.18
N SER A 175 -22.83 -10.69 14.69
CA SER A 175 -21.63 -10.79 15.55
C SER A 175 -21.39 -9.47 16.28
#